data_AF-A0A2V6I7F3-F1
#
_entry.id   AF-A0A2V6I7F3-F1
#
_cell.length_a   1.000
_cell.length_b   1.000
_cell.length_c   1.000
_cell.angle_alpha   90.00
_cell.angle_beta   90.00
_cell.angle_gamma   90.00
#
_symmetry.space_group_name_H-M   'P 1'
#
loop_
_entity.id
_entity.type
_entity.pdbx_description
1 polymer ?
#
loop_
_entity_poly.entity_id
_entity_poly.type
_entity_poly.pdbx_seq_one_letter_code
_entity_poly.pdbx_strand_id
1 'polypeptide(L)' 'CSEYRVEHPRWRIWNADTFEFKADVAALYGDQFVEPLSARPRSGFIADGSPIEVLLREQLT' A
#
# COMPACT_ATOMS: atom_id res chain seq x y z
N CYS A 1 -3.89 -33.71 0.37
CA CYS A 1 -3.87 -32.26 0.11
C CYS A 1 -4.76 -31.55 1.11
N SER A 2 -4.22 -30.56 1.83
CA SER A 2 -4.97 -29.65 2.68
C SER A 2 -5.41 -28.43 1.87
N GLU A 3 -6.68 -28.09 1.93
CA GLU A 3 -7.27 -26.88 1.33
C GLU A 3 -7.43 -25.82 2.43
N TYR A 4 -7.13 -24.57 2.11
CA TYR A 4 -7.32 -23.41 2.98
C TYR A 4 -8.00 -22.29 2.20
N ARG A 5 -8.87 -21.53 2.87
CA ARG A 5 -9.55 -20.37 2.28
C ARG A 5 -8.74 -19.11 2.59
N VAL A 6 -8.59 -18.26 1.59
CA VAL A 6 -7.96 -16.94 1.70
C VAL A 6 -9.02 -15.89 1.48
N GLU A 7 -9.25 -15.04 2.48
CA GLU A 7 -10.05 -13.82 2.30
C GLU A 7 -9.13 -12.63 2.05
N HIS A 8 -9.38 -11.92 0.95
CA HIS A 8 -8.74 -10.64 0.61
C HIS A 8 -9.82 -9.57 0.45
N PRO A 9 -10.18 -8.88 1.54
CA PRO A 9 -10.98 -7.66 1.46
C PRO A 9 -10.41 -6.66 0.44
N ARG A 10 -11.29 -5.82 -0.11
CA ARG A 10 -10.83 -4.70 -0.96
C ARG A 10 -10.13 -3.69 -0.07
N TRP A 11 -9.04 -3.12 -0.58
CA TRP A 11 -8.34 -2.04 0.11
C TRP A 11 -9.30 -0.87 0.34
N ARG A 12 -9.28 -0.33 1.55
CA ARG A 12 -9.93 0.95 1.82
C ARG A 12 -9.01 2.06 1.35
N ILE A 13 -9.52 2.90 0.45
CA ILE A 13 -8.75 3.97 -0.20
C ILE A 13 -9.52 5.29 -0.03
N TRP A 14 -8.81 6.35 0.34
CA TRP A 14 -9.33 7.71 0.43
C TRP A 14 -8.41 8.67 -0.31
N ASN A 15 -8.98 9.70 -0.95
CA ASN A 15 -8.18 10.77 -1.54
C ASN A 15 -7.50 11.60 -0.44
N ALA A 16 -6.23 11.92 -0.61
CA ALA A 16 -5.52 12.80 0.30
C ALA A 16 -5.87 14.27 -0.01
N ASP A 17 -6.34 15.01 1.00
CA ASP A 17 -6.67 16.43 0.84
C ASP A 17 -5.42 17.31 0.69
N THR A 18 -4.34 16.94 1.37
CA THR A 18 -3.05 17.65 1.33
C THR A 18 -1.91 16.65 1.19
N PHE A 19 -0.78 17.14 0.66
CA PHE A 19 0.42 16.35 0.44
C PHE A 19 1.65 17.18 0.79
N GLU A 20 2.53 16.61 1.60
CA GLU A 20 3.85 17.16 1.89
C GLU A 20 4.88 16.03 1.81
N PHE A 21 5.94 16.25 1.04
CA PHE A 21 7.06 15.32 0.92
C PHE A 21 8.36 16.07 1.20
N LYS A 22 9.00 15.72 2.31
CA LYS A 22 10.26 16.31 2.78
C LYS A 22 11.28 15.21 2.92
N ALA A 23 12.13 15.07 1.91
CA ALA A 23 13.20 14.08 1.91
C ALA A 23 14.36 14.59 1.06
N ASP A 24 15.60 14.25 1.45
CA ASP A 24 16.76 14.41 0.60
C ASP A 24 16.75 13.28 -0.46
N VAL A 25 16.13 13.56 -1.60
CA VAL A 25 15.94 12.57 -2.66
C VAL A 25 17.27 12.11 -3.25
N ALA A 26 18.24 13.00 -3.38
CA ALA A 26 19.56 12.66 -3.92
C ALA A 26 20.28 11.69 -2.98
N ALA A 27 20.24 11.93 -1.67
CA ALA A 27 20.86 11.04 -0.69
C ALA A 27 20.16 9.69 -0.58
N LEU A 28 18.83 9.64 -0.71
CA LEU A 28 18.05 8.41 -0.52
C LEU A 28 17.97 7.54 -1.78
N TYR A 29 17.82 8.16 -2.94
CA TYR A 29 17.50 7.47 -4.19
C TYR A 29 18.50 7.77 -5.32
N GLY A 30 19.28 8.85 -5.21
CA GLY A 30 20.22 9.30 -6.22
C GLY A 30 19.66 10.42 -7.11
N ASP A 31 20.56 11.14 -7.79
CA ASP A 31 20.25 12.37 -8.54
C ASP A 31 19.19 12.19 -9.62
N GLN A 32 19.14 11.01 -10.25
CA GLN A 32 18.17 10.70 -11.31
C GLN A 32 16.71 10.74 -10.83
N PHE A 33 16.46 10.65 -9.53
CA PHE A 33 15.11 10.68 -8.96
C PHE A 33 14.70 12.04 -8.41
N VAL A 34 15.62 13.01 -8.37
CA VAL A 34 15.35 14.35 -7.83
C VAL A 34 14.24 15.03 -8.63
N GLU A 35 14.38 15.10 -9.95
CA GLU A 35 13.37 15.73 -10.83
C GLU A 35 11.97 15.09 -10.69
N PRO A 36 11.77 13.76 -10.85
CA PRO A 36 10.44 13.17 -10.77
C PRO A 36 9.81 13.25 -9.38
N LEU A 37 10.61 13.26 -8.29
CA LEU A 37 10.09 13.30 -6.92
C LEU A 37 10.00 14.72 -6.32
N SER A 38 10.51 15.74 -7.00
CA SER A 38 10.37 17.15 -6.58
C SER A 38 9.05 17.77 -7.05
N ALA A 39 8.39 17.17 -8.04
CA ALA A 39 7.12 17.68 -8.57
C ALA A 39 5.93 17.28 -7.69
N ARG A 40 4.86 18.08 -7.75
CA ARG A 40 3.59 17.73 -7.08
C ARG A 40 3.03 16.43 -7.70
N PRO A 41 2.64 15.44 -6.88
CA PRO A 41 2.04 14.21 -7.39
C PRO A 41 0.73 14.49 -8.11
N ARG A 42 0.49 13.78 -9.21
CA ARG A 42 -0.78 13.85 -9.96
C ARG A 42 -1.95 13.23 -9.18
N SER A 43 -1.64 12.30 -8.27
CA SER A 43 -2.61 11.62 -7.42
C SER A 43 -1.94 11.24 -6.09
N GLY A 44 -2.59 11.56 -4.98
CA GLY A 44 -2.20 11.10 -3.64
C GLY A 44 -3.42 10.51 -2.94
N PHE A 45 -3.28 9.32 -2.37
CA PHE A 45 -4.34 8.63 -1.64
C PHE A 45 -3.76 7.85 -0.47
N ILE A 46 -4.59 7.66 0.55
CA ILE A 46 -4.28 6.84 1.72
C ILE A 46 -4.88 5.45 1.46
N ALA A 47 -4.08 4.41 1.65
CA ALA A 47 -4.53 3.03 1.61
C ALA A 47 -4.27 2.36 2.97
N ASP A 48 -5.34 1.92 3.63
CA ASP A 48 -5.28 1.20 4.92
C ASP A 48 -4.91 -0.29 4.75
N GLY A 49 -4.63 -0.69 3.50
CA GLY A 49 -4.34 -2.07 3.14
C GLY A 49 -5.57 -2.97 3.21
N SER A 50 -5.33 -4.27 3.08
CA SER A 50 -6.32 -5.31 3.39
C SER A 50 -5.64 -6.39 4.20
N PRO A 51 -6.10 -6.68 5.42
CA PRO A 51 -5.62 -7.84 6.15
C PRO A 51 -5.97 -9.11 5.37
N ILE A 52 -5.04 -10.07 5.37
CA ILE A 52 -5.22 -11.38 4.76
C ILE A 52 -5.56 -12.35 5.89
N GLU A 53 -6.67 -13.08 5.77
CA GLU A 53 -7.03 -14.15 6.70
C GLU A 53 -6.91 -15.51 6.01
N VAL A 54 -6.20 -16.44 6.66
CA VAL A 54 -6.03 -17.82 6.20
C VAL A 54 -6.83 -18.73 7.12
N LEU A 55 -7.89 -19.33 6.58
CA LEU A 55 -8.79 -20.21 7.33
C LEU A 55 -8.42 -21.67 7.08
N LEU A 56 -8.12 -22.40 8.16
CA LEU A 56 -7.94 -23.85 8.16
C LEU A 56 -9.30 -24.55 8.09
N ARG A 57 -9.33 -25.75 7.52
CA ARG A 57 -10.54 -26.57 7.41
C ARG A 57 -11.14 -26.87 8.79
N GLU A 58 -12.39 -26.46 9.01
CA GLU A 58 -13.18 -26.93 10.16
C GLU A 58 -13.56 -28.41 9.97
N GLN A 59 -13.25 -29.24 10.97
CA GLN A 59 -13.78 -30.59 11.11
C GLN A 59 -15.07 -30.47 11.93
N LEU A 60 -16.22 -30.42 11.26
CA LEU A 60 -17.52 -30.53 11.94
C LEU A 60 -17.57 -31.89 12.64
N THR A 61 -17.71 -31.88 13.97
CA THR A 61 -17.94 -33.08 14.80
C THR A 61 -19.44 -33.35 14.91
#